data_AF-A0A932PSL9-F1
#
_entry.id   AF-A0A932PSL9-F1
#
_cell.length_a   1.000
_cell.length_b   1.000
_cell.length_c   1.000
_cell.angle_alpha   90.00
_cell.angle_beta   90.00
_cell.angle_gamma   90.00
#
_symmetry.space_group_name_H-M   'P 1'
#
loop_
_entity.id
_entity.type
_entity.pdbx_description
1 polymer ?
#
loop_
_entity_poly.entity_id
_entity_poly.type
_entity_poly.pdbx_seq_one_letter_code
_entity_poly.pdbx_strand_id
1 'polypeptide(L)'
;MKLIRALIWAGLVFFAVVFYAANQPAKKISADNTAESRFGMIGNTIDQAAETYAYWDKVALPWQAVEGAPHAYSFAKLDAQLAKKGPIHLVGLLEANAPAHIACRRFVGIGGSCPPVNMNDYAEYVGKTVAHFKGRIEVWQIEDGVYSGVNFGGSLDDYTVMLNTATTVIKYIDPAAKVMVASHTLALVNREYFDWLAQADSAYDLIDFHVNGEWREIAQEMSNARSQLEEHGISKPVWVTELRGKPDKYEDLIKKHIVLLSQGVEKIFWYDELNTLAREPYRLLASLLYNYSISKKIDARYQLDGGAFRITSFQYLLVVWSNPQKTINIKKEFGGGAIVFDLFGRKLAVSDAMVIGASPIYIVTRSYTPSDEHGGIVNSLPVRIVLTPSVTQPIKVGEQLTVSVDVTVIGAPIRQAGVHIVFPADLVRLIRVDHSHSGFQTIEGERTDNTSGIVDITKSGSLGRAPTERIVDLVFEAIGRGAGTIEPEDQGDIRNVFMNTLGSVASGTSSRVAITIE
;
A
#
# COMPACT_ATOMS: atom_id res chain seq x y z
N MET A 1 41.47 -18.03 -10.54
CA MET A 1 40.38 -18.94 -10.96
C MET A 1 39.08 -18.81 -10.16
N LYS A 2 39.07 -18.84 -8.81
CA LYS A 2 37.82 -18.75 -8.01
C LYS A 2 37.01 -17.45 -8.25
N LEU A 3 37.69 -16.30 -8.33
CA LEU A 3 37.05 -15.00 -8.60
C LEU A 3 36.39 -14.94 -9.99
N ILE A 4 37.06 -15.47 -11.01
CA ILE A 4 36.54 -15.52 -12.39
C ILE A 4 35.28 -16.40 -12.46
N ARG A 5 35.27 -17.56 -11.78
CA ARG A 5 34.08 -18.41 -11.69
C ARG A 5 32.92 -17.72 -10.98
N ALA A 6 33.18 -16.97 -9.89
CA ALA A 6 32.15 -16.23 -9.18
C ALA A 6 31.54 -15.10 -10.03
N LEU A 7 32.36 -14.39 -10.81
CA LEU A 7 31.89 -13.33 -11.72
C LEU A 7 31.09 -13.89 -12.90
N ILE A 8 31.49 -15.04 -13.46
CA ILE A 8 30.74 -15.73 -14.53
C ILE A 8 29.39 -16.21 -13.99
N TRP A 9 29.35 -16.79 -12.78
CA TRP A 9 28.10 -17.22 -12.15
C TRP A 9 27.18 -16.05 -11.84
N ALA A 10 27.70 -14.94 -11.29
CA ALA A 10 26.90 -13.74 -11.04
C ALA A 10 26.35 -13.15 -12.36
N GLY A 11 27.16 -13.13 -13.42
CA GLY A 11 26.74 -12.70 -14.75
C GLY A 11 25.65 -13.59 -15.34
N LEU A 12 25.79 -14.92 -15.27
CA LEU A 12 24.80 -15.87 -15.78
C LEU A 12 23.49 -15.83 -14.99
N VAL A 13 23.55 -15.75 -13.66
CA VAL A 13 22.34 -15.62 -12.82
C VAL A 13 21.65 -14.29 -13.10
N PHE A 14 22.40 -13.21 -13.26
CA PHE A 14 21.83 -11.92 -13.61
C PHE A 14 21.19 -11.91 -15.01
N PHE A 15 21.88 -12.46 -16.02
CA PHE A 15 21.35 -12.56 -17.38
C PHE A 15 20.11 -13.46 -17.41
N ALA A 16 20.12 -14.55 -16.65
CA ALA A 16 18.95 -15.40 -16.48
C ALA A 16 17.79 -14.64 -15.84
N VAL A 17 17.99 -13.85 -14.78
CA VAL A 17 16.92 -13.07 -14.14
C VAL A 17 16.34 -12.01 -15.08
N VAL A 18 17.19 -11.24 -15.77
CA VAL A 18 16.73 -10.19 -16.70
C VAL A 18 16.06 -10.80 -17.93
N PHE A 19 16.66 -11.83 -18.53
CA PHE A 19 16.08 -12.52 -19.67
C PHE A 19 14.79 -13.25 -19.29
N TYR A 20 14.73 -13.85 -18.09
CA TYR A 20 13.53 -14.49 -17.55
C TYR A 20 12.44 -13.45 -17.30
N ALA A 21 12.73 -12.30 -16.71
CA ALA A 21 11.76 -11.23 -16.48
C ALA A 21 11.27 -10.59 -17.79
N ALA A 22 12.17 -10.38 -18.76
CA ALA A 22 11.83 -9.80 -20.06
C ALA A 22 11.06 -10.76 -20.98
N ASN A 23 11.26 -12.08 -20.82
CA ASN A 23 10.61 -13.12 -21.62
C ASN A 23 9.65 -14.01 -20.82
N GLN A 24 9.21 -13.60 -19.63
CA GLN A 24 8.08 -14.28 -19.00
C GLN A 24 6.87 -14.07 -19.91
N PRO A 25 6.21 -15.13 -20.44
CA PRO A 25 4.82 -14.97 -20.85
C PRO A 25 4.09 -14.42 -19.62
N ALA A 26 3.26 -13.38 -19.78
CA ALA A 26 2.59 -12.68 -18.69
C ALA A 26 2.20 -13.71 -17.61
N LYS A 27 2.97 -13.73 -16.51
CA LYS A 27 2.80 -14.71 -15.43
C LYS A 27 1.32 -14.68 -15.10
N LYS A 28 0.61 -15.81 -15.02
CA LYS A 28 -0.80 -15.79 -14.61
C LYS A 28 -0.86 -15.02 -13.29
N ILE A 29 -1.34 -13.78 -13.37
CA ILE A 29 -1.30 -12.85 -12.25
C ILE A 29 -2.42 -13.32 -11.36
N SER A 30 -2.07 -13.84 -10.18
CA SER A 30 -3.08 -14.07 -9.16
C SER A 30 -3.65 -12.73 -8.71
N ALA A 31 -4.95 -12.69 -8.44
CA ALA A 31 -5.63 -11.51 -7.94
C ALA A 31 -4.98 -10.89 -6.67
N ASP A 32 -4.23 -11.69 -5.92
CA ASP A 32 -3.51 -11.21 -4.74
C ASP A 32 -2.31 -10.31 -5.08
N ASN A 33 -1.65 -10.52 -6.22
CA ASN A 33 -0.49 -9.71 -6.60
C ASN A 33 -0.93 -8.38 -7.25
N THR A 34 -2.13 -8.31 -7.85
CA THR A 34 -2.63 -7.08 -8.48
C THR A 34 -2.91 -5.97 -7.48
N ALA A 35 -3.23 -6.31 -6.23
CA ALA A 35 -3.59 -5.34 -5.20
C ALA A 35 -2.40 -4.47 -4.78
N GLU A 36 -1.20 -5.06 -4.83
CA GLU A 36 0.07 -4.40 -4.54
C GLU A 36 0.47 -3.40 -5.63
N SER A 37 -0.15 -3.47 -6.82
CA SER A 37 0.12 -2.51 -7.88
C SER A 37 -0.15 -1.08 -7.40
N ARG A 38 0.83 -0.23 -7.67
CA ARG A 38 0.81 1.22 -7.43
C ARG A 38 0.25 1.98 -8.65
N PHE A 39 -0.01 1.27 -9.74
CA PHE A 39 -0.33 1.85 -11.03
C PHE A 39 -1.77 1.54 -11.41
N GLY A 40 -2.49 2.60 -11.79
CA GLY A 40 -3.80 2.50 -12.40
C GLY A 40 -3.85 3.24 -13.74
N MET A 41 -4.89 2.97 -14.50
CA MET A 41 -5.21 3.70 -15.72
C MET A 41 -6.73 3.80 -15.84
N ILE A 42 -7.23 4.98 -16.16
CA ILE A 42 -8.68 5.20 -16.28
C ILE A 42 -9.18 4.57 -17.58
N GLY A 43 -10.27 3.80 -17.48
CA GLY A 43 -10.91 3.20 -18.64
C GLY A 43 -10.20 1.94 -19.16
N ASN A 44 -9.24 1.42 -18.39
CA ASN A 44 -8.38 0.31 -18.79
C ASN A 44 -9.15 -0.98 -19.11
N THR A 45 -8.76 -1.72 -20.15
CA THR A 45 -9.20 -3.11 -20.32
C THR A 45 -8.28 -4.08 -19.57
N ILE A 46 -8.70 -5.32 -19.37
CA ILE A 46 -7.82 -6.33 -18.75
C ILE A 46 -6.54 -6.57 -19.57
N ASP A 47 -6.63 -6.54 -20.89
CA ASP A 47 -5.47 -6.75 -21.78
C ASP A 47 -4.48 -5.58 -21.65
N GLN A 48 -4.99 -4.36 -21.65
CA GLN A 48 -4.18 -3.17 -21.44
C GLN A 48 -3.56 -3.13 -20.02
N ALA A 49 -4.28 -3.58 -18.98
CA ALA A 49 -3.75 -3.75 -17.63
C ALA A 49 -2.60 -4.76 -17.57
N ALA A 50 -2.78 -5.92 -18.21
CA ALA A 50 -1.75 -6.96 -18.30
C ALA A 50 -0.50 -6.47 -19.05
N GLU A 51 -0.68 -5.69 -20.12
CA GLU A 51 0.42 -5.11 -20.88
C GLU A 51 1.20 -4.05 -20.10
N THR A 52 0.51 -3.24 -19.29
CA THR A 52 1.09 -2.04 -18.65
C THR A 52 1.41 -2.22 -17.17
N TYR A 53 0.99 -3.33 -16.56
CA TYR A 53 1.00 -3.57 -15.11
C TYR A 53 0.12 -2.60 -14.29
N ALA A 54 -0.78 -1.85 -14.96
CA ALA A 54 -1.73 -0.95 -14.32
C ALA A 54 -3.03 -1.71 -13.93
N TYR A 55 -2.99 -2.41 -12.81
CA TYR A 55 -4.10 -3.26 -12.32
C TYR A 55 -5.13 -2.53 -11.45
N TRP A 56 -5.10 -1.20 -11.43
CA TRP A 56 -6.16 -0.38 -10.85
C TRP A 56 -6.89 0.40 -11.94
N ASP A 57 -8.21 0.53 -11.80
CA ASP A 57 -9.03 1.38 -12.66
C ASP A 57 -10.05 2.16 -11.83
N LYS A 58 -10.46 3.33 -12.34
CA LYS A 58 -11.52 4.16 -11.76
C LYS A 58 -12.72 4.10 -12.68
N VAL A 59 -13.86 3.68 -12.14
CA VAL A 59 -15.12 3.54 -12.89
C VAL A 59 -16.17 4.48 -12.30
N ALA A 60 -16.70 5.35 -13.15
CA ALA A 60 -17.83 6.21 -12.80
C ALA A 60 -19.11 5.39 -12.66
N LEU A 61 -19.83 5.62 -11.56
CA LEU A 61 -21.09 5.00 -11.20
C LEU A 61 -22.15 6.09 -10.98
N PRO A 62 -22.45 6.90 -12.01
CA PRO A 62 -23.36 8.02 -11.86
C PRO A 62 -24.74 7.53 -11.43
N TRP A 63 -25.36 8.21 -10.46
CA TRP A 63 -26.65 7.81 -9.89
C TRP A 63 -27.70 7.59 -10.99
N GLN A 64 -27.80 8.49 -11.97
CA GLN A 64 -28.76 8.35 -13.08
C GLN A 64 -28.57 7.08 -13.94
N ALA A 65 -27.36 6.50 -13.96
CA ALA A 65 -27.11 5.24 -14.69
C ALA A 65 -27.52 4.02 -13.88
N VAL A 66 -27.60 4.15 -12.55
CA VAL A 66 -28.04 3.10 -11.63
C VAL A 66 -29.55 3.18 -11.43
N GLU A 67 -30.10 4.37 -11.24
CA GLU A 67 -31.51 4.63 -10.98
C GLU A 67 -32.09 5.50 -12.10
N GLY A 68 -32.64 4.85 -13.12
CA GLY A 68 -33.18 5.54 -14.30
C GLY A 68 -34.53 6.21 -14.05
N ALA A 69 -35.23 5.81 -12.99
CA ALA A 69 -36.47 6.40 -12.51
C ALA A 69 -36.57 6.21 -10.98
N PRO A 70 -37.34 7.03 -10.26
CA PRO A 70 -37.44 6.95 -8.80
C PRO A 70 -37.67 5.52 -8.28
N HIS A 71 -36.76 5.05 -7.43
CA HIS A 71 -36.66 3.72 -6.83
C HIS A 71 -36.57 2.55 -7.82
N ALA A 72 -36.22 2.80 -9.09
CA ALA A 72 -36.07 1.80 -10.14
C ALA A 72 -34.58 1.58 -10.48
N TYR A 73 -33.94 0.71 -9.70
CA TYR A 73 -32.51 0.39 -9.81
C TYR A 73 -32.24 -0.67 -10.90
N SER A 74 -31.22 -0.44 -11.72
CA SER A 74 -30.71 -1.39 -12.71
C SER A 74 -29.19 -1.29 -12.83
N PHE A 75 -28.52 -2.42 -12.66
CA PHE A 75 -27.05 -2.51 -12.72
C PHE A 75 -26.53 -3.15 -14.01
N ALA A 76 -27.41 -3.59 -14.89
CA ALA A 76 -27.04 -4.43 -16.03
C ALA A 76 -25.98 -3.80 -16.96
N LYS A 77 -26.06 -2.49 -17.20
CA LYS A 77 -25.07 -1.76 -18.01
C LYS A 77 -23.71 -1.72 -17.32
N LEU A 78 -23.69 -1.45 -16.02
CA LEU A 78 -22.47 -1.37 -15.22
C LEU A 78 -21.84 -2.75 -15.02
N ASP A 79 -22.64 -3.79 -14.77
CA ASP A 79 -22.17 -5.17 -14.72
C ASP A 79 -21.51 -5.59 -16.03
N ALA A 80 -22.11 -5.24 -17.19
CA ALA A 80 -21.53 -5.52 -18.49
C ALA A 80 -20.23 -4.73 -18.75
N GLN A 81 -20.07 -3.55 -18.16
CA GLN A 81 -18.82 -2.78 -18.22
C GLN A 81 -17.73 -3.41 -17.33
N LEU A 82 -18.06 -3.72 -16.07
CA LEU A 82 -17.12 -4.32 -15.12
C LEU A 82 -16.70 -5.73 -15.51
N ALA A 83 -17.57 -6.52 -16.16
CA ALA A 83 -17.21 -7.84 -16.66
C ALA A 83 -16.04 -7.83 -17.67
N LYS A 84 -15.81 -6.69 -18.36
CA LYS A 84 -14.70 -6.52 -19.31
C LYS A 84 -13.38 -6.15 -18.64
N LYS A 85 -13.42 -5.79 -17.36
CA LYS A 85 -12.26 -5.33 -16.58
C LYS A 85 -11.42 -6.49 -16.05
N GLY A 86 -11.99 -7.71 -15.95
CA GLY A 86 -11.27 -8.88 -15.46
C GLY A 86 -10.86 -8.74 -13.98
N PRO A 87 -9.80 -9.43 -13.51
CA PRO A 87 -9.32 -9.35 -12.13
C PRO A 87 -8.46 -8.09 -11.86
N ILE A 88 -8.93 -6.91 -12.24
CA ILE A 88 -8.33 -5.64 -11.82
C ILE A 88 -9.07 -5.08 -10.60
N HIS A 89 -8.38 -4.27 -9.81
CA HIS A 89 -8.96 -3.57 -8.67
C HIS A 89 -9.65 -2.29 -9.11
N LEU A 90 -10.69 -1.91 -8.38
CA LEU A 90 -11.60 -0.85 -8.81
C LEU A 90 -11.78 0.22 -7.74
N VAL A 91 -11.69 1.47 -8.19
CA VAL A 91 -12.27 2.63 -7.51
C VAL A 91 -13.63 2.90 -8.15
N GLY A 92 -14.71 2.75 -7.38
CA GLY A 92 -16.05 3.13 -7.78
C GLY A 92 -16.31 4.59 -7.43
N LEU A 93 -16.47 5.45 -8.43
CA LEU A 93 -16.81 6.86 -8.25
C LEU A 93 -18.33 7.03 -8.21
N LEU A 94 -18.88 7.37 -7.04
CA LEU A 94 -20.30 7.64 -6.84
C LEU A 94 -20.57 9.13 -7.12
N GLU A 95 -21.43 9.42 -8.11
CA GLU A 95 -21.76 10.79 -8.52
C GLU A 95 -23.28 11.00 -8.44
N ALA A 96 -23.71 11.99 -7.66
CA ALA A 96 -25.11 12.37 -7.54
C ALA A 96 -25.54 13.28 -8.69
N ASN A 97 -25.82 12.72 -9.88
CA ASN A 97 -26.18 13.44 -11.11
C ASN A 97 -27.58 13.13 -11.72
N ALA A 98 -28.57 12.74 -10.91
CA ALA A 98 -29.97 12.48 -11.31
C ALA A 98 -30.94 13.71 -11.24
N PRO A 99 -31.63 14.10 -12.33
CA PRO A 99 -32.43 15.35 -12.37
C PRO A 99 -33.60 15.48 -11.40
N ALA A 100 -34.28 14.38 -11.03
CA ALA A 100 -35.49 14.44 -10.19
C ALA A 100 -35.20 14.45 -8.67
N HIS A 101 -33.99 14.05 -8.27
CA HIS A 101 -33.62 13.85 -6.85
C HIS A 101 -32.55 14.86 -6.37
N ILE A 102 -32.22 15.83 -7.22
CA ILE A 102 -31.12 16.78 -7.01
C ILE A 102 -31.61 18.18 -6.64
N ALA A 103 -30.97 18.77 -5.64
CA ALA A 103 -31.10 20.18 -5.28
C ALA A 103 -29.92 20.98 -5.87
N CYS A 104 -29.92 21.25 -7.18
CA CYS A 104 -28.91 22.16 -7.72
C CYS A 104 -29.23 23.61 -7.34
N ARG A 105 -28.51 24.15 -6.35
CA ARG A 105 -28.51 25.59 -6.05
C ARG A 105 -27.78 26.42 -7.11
N ARG A 106 -26.86 25.78 -7.83
CA ARG A 106 -26.05 26.35 -8.91
C ARG A 106 -26.04 25.38 -10.09
N PHE A 107 -26.16 25.93 -11.30
CA PHE A 107 -25.91 25.15 -12.51
C PHE A 107 -24.43 24.78 -12.58
N VAL A 108 -24.14 23.50 -12.42
CA VAL A 108 -22.90 22.89 -12.89
C VAL A 108 -23.18 22.33 -14.28
N GLY A 109 -22.19 22.36 -15.16
CA GLY A 109 -22.37 22.01 -16.58
C GLY A 109 -22.99 20.62 -16.81
N ILE A 110 -23.20 20.27 -18.08
CA ILE A 110 -23.71 18.94 -18.44
C ILE A 110 -22.80 17.87 -17.83
N GLY A 111 -23.38 17.02 -16.97
CA GLY A 111 -22.67 15.94 -16.27
C GLY A 111 -22.20 16.25 -14.85
N GLY A 112 -22.32 17.50 -14.38
CA GLY A 112 -22.01 17.84 -12.99
C GLY A 112 -22.99 17.23 -11.99
N SER A 113 -22.53 17.04 -10.76
CA SER A 113 -23.31 16.54 -9.64
C SER A 113 -23.73 17.67 -8.69
N CYS A 114 -24.69 17.39 -7.82
CA CYS A 114 -25.21 18.35 -6.87
C CYS A 114 -25.65 17.64 -5.59
N PRO A 115 -25.75 18.34 -4.46
CA PRO A 115 -26.36 17.79 -3.26
C PRO A 115 -27.76 17.26 -3.54
N PRO A 116 -28.11 16.07 -3.03
CA PRO A 116 -29.47 15.54 -3.14
C PRO A 116 -30.44 16.40 -2.32
N VAL A 117 -31.69 16.50 -2.78
CA VAL A 117 -32.75 17.17 -1.99
C VAL A 117 -33.04 16.39 -0.71
N ASN A 118 -32.93 15.06 -0.78
CA ASN A 118 -33.27 14.13 0.28
C ASN A 118 -32.11 13.17 0.52
N MET A 119 -31.48 13.27 1.70
CA MET A 119 -30.36 12.41 2.06
C MET A 119 -30.74 10.94 2.23
N ASN A 120 -32.01 10.61 2.47
CA ASN A 120 -32.45 9.21 2.55
C ASN A 120 -32.44 8.55 1.17
N ASP A 121 -32.83 9.27 0.12
CA ASP A 121 -32.80 8.74 -1.25
C ASP A 121 -31.34 8.50 -1.68
N TYR A 122 -30.44 9.42 -1.31
CA TYR A 122 -29.00 9.25 -1.54
C TYR A 122 -28.43 8.06 -0.76
N ALA A 123 -28.79 7.90 0.51
CA ALA A 123 -28.41 6.74 1.30
C ALA A 123 -28.92 5.43 0.69
N GLU A 124 -30.15 5.42 0.16
CA GLU A 124 -30.69 4.25 -0.54
C GLU A 124 -29.88 3.94 -1.80
N TYR A 125 -29.61 4.93 -2.65
CA TYR A 125 -28.78 4.76 -3.85
C TYR A 125 -27.38 4.22 -3.53
N VAL A 126 -26.68 4.82 -2.57
CA VAL A 126 -25.36 4.36 -2.12
C VAL A 126 -25.49 2.92 -1.62
N GLY A 127 -26.50 2.63 -0.80
CA GLY A 127 -26.72 1.32 -0.21
C GLY A 127 -26.97 0.23 -1.25
N LYS A 128 -27.86 0.49 -2.22
CA LYS A 128 -28.16 -0.44 -3.32
C LYS A 128 -26.92 -0.68 -4.19
N THR A 129 -26.18 0.38 -4.51
CA THR A 129 -24.98 0.29 -5.36
C THR A 129 -23.87 -0.49 -4.68
N VAL A 130 -23.54 -0.15 -3.44
CA VAL A 130 -22.48 -0.81 -2.67
C VAL A 130 -22.83 -2.26 -2.39
N ALA A 131 -24.09 -2.56 -2.02
CA ALA A 131 -24.53 -3.94 -1.81
C ALA A 131 -24.40 -4.78 -3.09
N HIS A 132 -24.73 -4.22 -4.25
CA HIS A 132 -24.64 -4.92 -5.53
C HIS A 132 -23.19 -5.21 -5.94
N PHE A 133 -22.27 -4.26 -5.73
CA PHE A 133 -20.86 -4.39 -6.11
C PHE A 133 -19.93 -4.83 -4.97
N LYS A 134 -20.47 -5.24 -3.83
CA LYS A 134 -19.69 -5.73 -2.68
C LYS A 134 -18.71 -6.83 -3.11
N GLY A 135 -17.45 -6.70 -2.68
CA GLY A 135 -16.36 -7.62 -3.03
C GLY A 135 -15.85 -7.51 -4.48
N ARG A 136 -16.42 -6.62 -5.31
CA ARG A 136 -15.93 -6.30 -6.66
C ARG A 136 -15.29 -4.91 -6.73
N ILE A 137 -15.71 -3.99 -5.87
CA ILE A 137 -15.15 -2.65 -5.75
C ILE A 137 -14.63 -2.48 -4.32
N GLU A 138 -13.33 -2.21 -4.18
CA GLU A 138 -12.67 -2.11 -2.87
C GLU A 138 -12.65 -0.68 -2.32
N VAL A 139 -12.68 0.30 -3.21
CA VAL A 139 -12.58 1.73 -2.87
C VAL A 139 -13.74 2.49 -3.48
N TRP A 140 -14.41 3.29 -2.65
CA TRP A 140 -15.53 4.12 -3.04
C TRP A 140 -15.15 5.59 -2.94
N GLN A 141 -15.02 6.25 -4.09
CA GLN A 141 -14.82 7.69 -4.16
C GLN A 141 -16.18 8.40 -4.15
N ILE A 142 -16.33 9.38 -3.26
CA ILE A 142 -17.58 10.13 -3.13
C ILE A 142 -17.43 11.47 -3.84
N GLU A 143 -18.11 11.62 -4.98
CA GLU A 143 -18.03 12.77 -5.88
C GLU A 143 -16.64 13.03 -6.48
N ASP A 144 -16.60 13.95 -7.44
CA ASP A 144 -15.37 14.45 -8.04
C ASP A 144 -15.38 15.98 -8.11
N GLY A 145 -14.24 16.62 -7.84
CA GLY A 145 -14.05 18.05 -8.08
C GLY A 145 -14.85 19.02 -7.21
N VAL A 146 -15.32 18.62 -6.02
CA VAL A 146 -16.25 19.42 -5.20
C VAL A 146 -15.76 20.81 -4.78
N TYR A 147 -14.46 20.99 -4.51
CA TYR A 147 -13.90 22.26 -4.03
C TYR A 147 -13.89 23.36 -5.10
N SER A 148 -13.77 22.97 -6.38
CA SER A 148 -13.68 23.93 -7.48
C SER A 148 -15.02 24.60 -7.82
N GLY A 149 -16.15 24.03 -7.38
CA GLY A 149 -17.50 24.45 -7.77
C GLY A 149 -17.83 24.25 -9.26
N VAL A 150 -16.96 23.56 -10.02
CA VAL A 150 -17.17 23.27 -11.45
C VAL A 150 -17.96 21.99 -11.64
N ASN A 151 -17.58 20.94 -10.90
CA ASN A 151 -18.18 19.60 -11.03
C ASN A 151 -19.29 19.34 -10.00
N PHE A 152 -19.35 20.13 -8.93
CA PHE A 152 -20.33 19.97 -7.85
C PHE A 152 -21.05 21.29 -7.55
N GLY A 153 -22.39 21.27 -7.57
CA GLY A 153 -23.21 22.47 -7.36
C GLY A 153 -23.46 22.86 -5.91
N GLY A 154 -22.87 22.14 -4.95
CA GLY A 154 -23.02 22.37 -3.51
C GLY A 154 -21.81 23.04 -2.85
N SER A 155 -21.92 23.31 -1.56
CA SER A 155 -20.83 23.75 -0.68
C SER A 155 -20.04 22.58 -0.10
N LEU A 156 -18.90 22.86 0.55
CA LEU A 156 -18.18 21.85 1.33
C LEU A 156 -19.02 21.31 2.50
N ASP A 157 -19.91 22.11 3.08
CA ASP A 157 -20.84 21.64 4.12
C ASP A 157 -21.84 20.64 3.56
N ASP A 158 -22.43 20.93 2.39
CA ASP A 158 -23.33 20.01 1.70
C ASP A 158 -22.59 18.70 1.37
N TYR A 159 -21.35 18.81 0.88
CA TYR A 159 -20.51 17.65 0.60
C TYR A 159 -20.18 16.85 1.87
N THR A 160 -19.94 17.51 3.00
CA THR A 160 -19.66 16.85 4.29
C THR A 160 -20.84 16.00 4.73
N VAL A 161 -22.08 16.46 4.54
CA VAL A 161 -23.29 15.68 4.83
C VAL A 161 -23.37 14.45 3.91
N MET A 162 -23.07 14.61 2.62
CA MET A 162 -23.02 13.49 1.67
C MET A 162 -21.93 12.47 2.02
N LEU A 163 -20.71 12.93 2.27
CA LEU A 163 -19.57 12.08 2.61
C LEU A 163 -19.83 11.26 3.89
N ASN A 164 -20.37 11.87 4.94
CA ASN A 164 -20.75 11.17 6.17
C ASN A 164 -21.84 10.12 5.93
N THR A 165 -22.85 10.48 5.13
CA THR A 165 -23.95 9.56 4.78
C THR A 165 -23.44 8.36 4.00
N ALA A 166 -22.66 8.61 2.95
CA ALA A 166 -22.08 7.56 2.12
C ALA A 166 -21.16 6.66 2.96
N THR A 167 -20.29 7.25 3.78
CA THR A 167 -19.37 6.49 4.65
C THR A 167 -20.12 5.58 5.61
N THR A 168 -21.15 6.11 6.28
CA THR A 168 -21.97 5.32 7.21
C THR A 168 -22.61 4.12 6.50
N VAL A 169 -23.22 4.34 5.33
CA VAL A 169 -23.87 3.28 4.55
C VAL A 169 -22.86 2.25 4.03
N ILE A 170 -21.74 2.72 3.46
CA ILE A 170 -20.67 1.86 2.92
C ILE A 170 -20.13 0.97 4.03
N LYS A 171 -19.73 1.55 5.17
CA LYS A 171 -19.16 0.80 6.28
C LYS A 171 -20.14 -0.17 6.94
N TYR A 172 -21.43 0.15 6.93
CA TYR A 172 -22.46 -0.79 7.39
C TYR A 172 -22.58 -2.02 6.48
N ILE A 173 -22.53 -1.83 5.16
CA ILE A 173 -22.68 -2.91 4.18
C ILE A 173 -21.39 -3.72 4.01
N ASP A 174 -20.26 -3.02 3.93
CA ASP A 174 -18.93 -3.57 3.74
C ASP A 174 -17.90 -2.83 4.62
N PRO A 175 -17.68 -3.30 5.85
CA PRO A 175 -16.70 -2.71 6.76
C PRO A 175 -15.26 -2.71 6.22
N ALA A 176 -14.94 -3.59 5.26
CA ALA A 176 -13.61 -3.70 4.68
C ALA A 176 -13.37 -2.67 3.56
N ALA A 177 -14.43 -2.18 2.92
CA ALA A 177 -14.33 -1.19 1.85
C ALA A 177 -13.72 0.12 2.34
N LYS A 178 -12.94 0.78 1.49
CA LYS A 178 -12.34 2.10 1.79
C LYS A 178 -13.18 3.20 1.18
N VAL A 179 -13.28 4.32 1.89
CA VAL A 179 -13.94 5.53 1.40
C VAL A 179 -12.88 6.57 1.06
N MET A 180 -12.97 7.11 -0.14
CA MET A 180 -12.09 8.14 -0.66
C MET A 180 -12.87 9.45 -0.77
N VAL A 181 -12.27 10.53 -0.26
CA VAL A 181 -12.79 11.89 -0.43
C VAL A 181 -12.77 12.28 -1.91
N ALA A 182 -13.60 13.24 -2.30
CA ALA A 182 -13.64 13.78 -3.64
C ALA A 182 -12.26 14.27 -4.06
N SER A 183 -11.91 14.01 -5.31
CA SER A 183 -10.64 14.44 -5.88
C SER A 183 -10.65 15.92 -6.19
N HIS A 184 -9.51 16.60 -5.99
CA HIS A 184 -9.33 17.98 -6.43
C HIS A 184 -8.03 18.19 -7.16
N THR A 185 -8.04 19.11 -8.13
CA THR A 185 -6.81 19.59 -8.75
C THR A 185 -5.91 20.17 -7.67
N LEU A 186 -4.73 19.56 -7.49
CA LEU A 186 -3.81 19.90 -6.40
C LEU A 186 -3.40 21.37 -6.40
N ALA A 187 -3.19 21.95 -7.58
CA ALA A 187 -2.86 23.37 -7.73
C ALA A 187 -3.98 24.34 -7.27
N LEU A 188 -5.21 23.84 -7.09
CA LEU A 188 -6.38 24.65 -6.71
C LEU A 188 -6.75 24.53 -5.23
N VAL A 189 -6.22 23.54 -4.50
CA VAL A 189 -6.47 23.44 -3.06
C VAL A 189 -5.59 24.42 -2.29
N ASN A 190 -6.14 24.97 -1.21
CA ASN A 190 -5.44 25.92 -0.34
C ASN A 190 -5.61 25.49 1.12
N ARG A 191 -5.15 26.32 2.06
CA ARG A 191 -5.23 26.03 3.50
C ARG A 191 -6.66 25.72 3.98
N GLU A 192 -7.66 26.47 3.50
CA GLU A 192 -9.07 26.26 3.88
C GLU A 192 -9.54 24.84 3.54
N TYR A 193 -9.10 24.30 2.41
CA TYR A 193 -9.39 22.91 2.06
C TYR A 193 -8.75 21.92 3.05
N PHE A 194 -7.51 22.16 3.49
CA PHE A 194 -6.86 21.30 4.50
C PHE A 194 -7.48 21.44 5.89
N ASP A 195 -7.90 22.65 6.29
CA ASP A 195 -8.67 22.88 7.52
C ASP A 195 -9.98 22.08 7.49
N TRP A 196 -10.68 22.09 6.36
CA TRP A 196 -11.89 21.28 6.16
C TRP A 196 -11.60 19.77 6.17
N LEU A 197 -10.54 19.34 5.49
CA LEU A 197 -10.15 17.94 5.40
C LEU A 197 -9.81 17.34 6.78
N ALA A 198 -9.24 18.16 7.67
CA ALA A 198 -8.98 17.81 9.07
C ALA A 198 -10.27 17.66 9.88
N GLN A 199 -11.26 18.53 9.66
CA GLN A 199 -12.57 18.43 10.31
C GLN A 199 -13.35 17.19 9.83
N ALA A 200 -13.20 16.82 8.56
CA ALA A 200 -13.83 15.65 7.97
C ALA A 200 -13.08 14.32 8.23
N ASP A 201 -12.02 14.30 9.05
CA ASP A 201 -11.10 13.16 9.16
C ASP A 201 -11.77 11.84 9.60
N SER A 202 -12.91 11.86 10.27
CA SER A 202 -13.63 10.61 10.57
C SER A 202 -14.43 10.03 9.39
N ALA A 203 -14.64 10.81 8.32
CA ALA A 203 -15.56 10.50 7.23
C ALA A 203 -14.89 9.95 5.96
N TYR A 204 -13.59 9.63 5.99
CA TYR A 204 -12.89 9.03 4.85
C TYR A 204 -11.68 8.22 5.30
N ASP A 205 -11.23 7.29 4.47
CA ASP A 205 -10.01 6.51 4.67
C ASP A 205 -8.86 7.01 3.80
N LEU A 206 -9.16 7.57 2.63
CA LEU A 206 -8.19 7.91 1.57
C LEU A 206 -8.37 9.34 1.09
N ILE A 207 -7.25 10.00 0.80
CA ILE A 207 -7.21 11.33 0.17
C ILE A 207 -6.90 11.14 -1.31
N ASP A 208 -7.52 11.93 -2.16
CA ASP A 208 -7.20 11.95 -3.58
C ASP A 208 -6.93 13.35 -4.14
N PHE A 209 -6.00 13.41 -5.09
CA PHE A 209 -5.68 14.61 -5.83
C PHE A 209 -5.61 14.34 -7.33
N HIS A 210 -6.13 15.28 -8.11
CA HIS A 210 -5.87 15.36 -9.54
C HIS A 210 -4.62 16.21 -9.76
N VAL A 211 -3.70 15.70 -10.57
CA VAL A 211 -2.39 16.30 -10.75
C VAL A 211 -2.16 16.59 -12.22
N ASN A 212 -1.88 17.86 -12.50
CA ASN A 212 -1.62 18.42 -13.82
C ASN A 212 -0.29 19.18 -13.81
N GLY A 213 0.20 19.60 -14.98
CA GLY A 213 1.43 20.40 -15.08
C GLY A 213 2.68 19.57 -15.37
N GLU A 214 3.85 20.18 -15.24
CA GLU A 214 5.15 19.51 -15.45
C GLU A 214 5.66 18.90 -14.13
N TRP A 215 6.50 17.87 -14.18
CA TRP A 215 6.91 17.11 -12.99
C TRP A 215 7.52 17.94 -11.84
N ARG A 216 8.16 19.09 -12.13
CA ARG A 216 8.74 19.99 -11.10
C ARG A 216 7.69 20.72 -10.30
N GLU A 217 6.65 21.20 -10.97
CA GLU A 217 5.52 21.87 -10.34
C GLU A 217 4.81 20.88 -9.44
N ILE A 218 4.54 19.68 -9.96
CA ILE A 218 3.97 18.55 -9.21
C ILE A 218 4.80 18.20 -7.98
N ALA A 219 6.13 18.18 -8.10
CA ALA A 219 7.02 17.90 -6.96
C ALA A 219 6.84 18.93 -5.84
N GLN A 220 6.75 20.21 -6.21
CA GLN A 220 6.58 21.31 -5.27
C GLN A 220 5.18 21.32 -4.66
N GLU A 221 4.14 21.20 -5.48
CA GLU A 221 2.74 21.16 -5.05
C GLU A 221 2.50 19.99 -4.09
N MET A 222 2.99 18.79 -4.42
CA MET A 222 2.84 17.63 -3.56
C MET A 222 3.63 17.80 -2.25
N SER A 223 4.82 18.40 -2.28
CA SER A 223 5.58 18.72 -1.07
C SER A 223 4.83 19.70 -0.16
N ASN A 224 4.19 20.72 -0.74
CA ASN A 224 3.39 21.69 -0.02
C ASN A 224 2.16 21.02 0.60
N ALA A 225 1.43 20.21 -0.18
CA ALA A 225 0.27 19.47 0.30
C ALA A 225 0.64 18.50 1.42
N ARG A 226 1.78 17.79 1.33
CA ARG A 226 2.27 16.94 2.42
C ARG A 226 2.54 17.73 3.69
N SER A 227 3.16 18.89 3.58
CA SER A 227 3.42 19.77 4.73
C SER A 227 2.12 20.25 5.36
N GLN A 228 1.10 20.58 4.55
CA GLN A 228 -0.22 20.94 5.04
C GLN A 228 -0.93 19.75 5.73
N LEU A 229 -0.91 18.55 5.14
CA LEU A 229 -1.47 17.36 5.78
C LEU A 229 -0.82 17.09 7.15
N GLU A 230 0.52 17.21 7.23
CA GLU A 230 1.26 17.04 8.49
C GLU A 230 0.91 18.14 9.52
N GLU A 231 0.84 19.41 9.11
CA GLU A 231 0.43 20.53 9.98
C GLU A 231 -0.95 20.30 10.61
N HIS A 232 -1.86 19.67 9.87
CA HIS A 232 -3.22 19.35 10.31
C HIS A 232 -3.35 17.99 10.99
N GLY A 233 -2.24 17.26 11.19
CA GLY A 233 -2.23 15.94 11.83
C GLY A 233 -2.86 14.81 11.00
N ILE A 234 -3.02 15.01 9.69
CA ILE A 234 -3.65 14.05 8.79
C ILE A 234 -2.57 13.09 8.26
N SER A 235 -2.69 11.81 8.63
CA SER A 235 -1.70 10.76 8.29
C SER A 235 -2.19 9.75 7.25
N LYS A 236 -3.33 10.04 6.61
CA LYS A 236 -3.99 9.10 5.69
C LYS A 236 -3.24 8.89 4.37
N PRO A 237 -3.42 7.73 3.73
CA PRO A 237 -2.90 7.48 2.39
C PRO A 237 -3.38 8.52 1.38
N VAL A 238 -2.49 8.95 0.51
CA VAL A 238 -2.78 9.86 -0.61
C VAL A 238 -2.65 9.10 -1.91
N TRP A 239 -3.70 9.14 -2.71
CA TRP A 239 -3.74 8.63 -4.07
C TRP A 239 -3.78 9.80 -5.06
N VAL A 240 -3.46 9.50 -6.31
CA VAL A 240 -3.66 10.41 -7.44
C VAL A 240 -4.48 9.65 -8.47
N THR A 241 -5.79 9.80 -8.45
CA THR A 241 -6.68 9.09 -9.39
C THR A 241 -6.76 9.75 -10.77
N GLU A 242 -6.17 10.93 -10.95
CA GLU A 242 -5.95 11.51 -12.28
C GLU A 242 -4.59 12.19 -12.37
N LEU A 243 -3.67 11.54 -13.06
CA LEU A 243 -2.46 12.16 -13.58
C LEU A 243 -2.68 12.44 -15.07
N ARG A 244 -2.62 13.72 -15.46
CA ARG A 244 -2.72 14.12 -16.87
C ARG A 244 -1.37 14.54 -17.43
N GLY A 245 -1.25 14.46 -18.74
CA GLY A 245 -0.09 14.96 -19.46
C GLY A 245 -0.13 14.60 -20.93
N LYS A 246 0.77 15.20 -21.72
CA LYS A 246 0.82 14.87 -23.14
C LYS A 246 1.48 13.49 -23.31
N PRO A 247 0.79 12.50 -23.91
CA PRO A 247 1.31 11.12 -24.00
C PRO A 247 2.55 11.00 -24.91
N ASP A 248 2.83 11.97 -25.78
CA ASP A 248 4.05 12.03 -26.58
C ASP A 248 5.30 12.42 -25.78
N LYS A 249 5.13 12.97 -24.57
CA LYS A 249 6.20 13.25 -23.61
C LYS A 249 6.36 12.12 -22.58
N TYR A 250 6.62 10.90 -23.04
CA TYR A 250 6.79 9.74 -22.15
C TYR A 250 7.86 9.95 -21.07
N GLU A 251 8.90 10.75 -21.32
CA GLU A 251 9.88 11.10 -20.27
C GLU A 251 9.25 11.86 -19.10
N ASP A 252 8.37 12.82 -19.39
CA ASP A 252 7.65 13.59 -18.37
C ASP A 252 6.69 12.69 -17.59
N LEU A 253 6.00 11.76 -18.29
CA LEU A 253 5.17 10.73 -17.65
C LEU A 253 5.96 9.93 -16.61
N ILE A 254 7.15 9.42 -16.97
CA ILE A 254 8.01 8.67 -16.04
C ILE A 254 8.44 9.57 -14.88
N LYS A 255 8.91 10.80 -15.15
CA LYS A 255 9.35 11.74 -14.10
C LYS A 255 8.23 12.04 -13.10
N LYS A 256 7.00 12.28 -13.58
CA LYS A 256 5.82 12.50 -12.73
C LYS A 256 5.56 11.33 -11.78
N HIS A 257 5.60 10.10 -12.29
CA HIS A 257 5.44 8.92 -11.44
C HIS A 257 6.54 8.84 -10.38
N ILE A 258 7.81 8.99 -10.78
CA ILE A 258 8.93 8.94 -9.84
C ILE A 258 8.79 10.00 -8.74
N VAL A 259 8.44 11.23 -9.12
CA VAL A 259 8.21 12.34 -8.18
C VAL A 259 7.09 12.01 -7.20
N LEU A 260 5.91 11.63 -7.70
CA LEU A 260 4.75 11.34 -6.85
C LEU A 260 5.04 10.18 -5.90
N LEU A 261 5.61 9.07 -6.40
CA LEU A 261 5.98 7.92 -5.57
C LEU A 261 7.05 8.30 -4.53
N SER A 262 8.00 9.17 -4.88
CA SER A 262 9.01 9.66 -3.91
C SER A 262 8.42 10.56 -2.82
N GLN A 263 7.24 11.13 -3.04
CA GLN A 263 6.47 11.93 -2.09
C GLN A 263 5.42 11.09 -1.34
N GLY A 264 5.55 9.75 -1.39
CA GLY A 264 4.70 8.81 -0.66
C GLY A 264 3.30 8.63 -1.25
N VAL A 265 3.05 9.07 -2.49
CA VAL A 265 1.77 8.75 -3.15
C VAL A 265 1.67 7.25 -3.35
N GLU A 266 0.53 6.69 -2.94
CA GLU A 266 0.36 5.26 -2.84
C GLU A 266 -0.18 4.60 -4.10
N LYS A 267 -1.02 5.31 -4.88
CA LYS A 267 -1.49 4.85 -6.18
C LYS A 267 -1.61 6.02 -7.13
N ILE A 268 -1.24 5.79 -8.38
CA ILE A 268 -1.24 6.81 -9.44
C ILE A 268 -1.98 6.25 -10.64
N PHE A 269 -3.02 6.96 -11.08
CA PHE A 269 -3.86 6.59 -12.21
C PHE A 269 -3.57 7.54 -13.36
N TRP A 270 -3.17 6.97 -14.50
CA TRP A 270 -3.02 7.74 -15.72
C TRP A 270 -4.37 7.94 -16.39
N TYR A 271 -4.73 9.19 -16.71
CA TYR A 271 -6.05 9.52 -17.27
C TYR A 271 -6.13 9.29 -18.79
N ASP A 272 -5.07 9.62 -19.52
CA ASP A 272 -5.10 9.67 -20.98
C ASP A 272 -4.83 8.30 -21.63
N GLU A 273 -5.21 8.10 -22.89
CA GLU A 273 -4.76 6.90 -23.60
C GLU A 273 -3.23 6.93 -23.76
N LEU A 274 -2.55 5.87 -23.31
CA LEU A 274 -1.13 5.69 -23.60
C LEU A 274 -0.96 5.43 -25.10
N ASN A 275 -0.34 6.38 -25.80
CA ASN A 275 0.09 6.14 -27.16
C ASN A 275 1.15 5.02 -27.22
N THR A 276 1.39 4.49 -28.42
CA THR A 276 2.31 3.37 -28.63
C THR A 276 3.75 3.66 -28.17
N LEU A 277 4.20 4.92 -28.22
CA LEU A 277 5.56 5.31 -27.81
C LEU A 277 5.73 5.35 -26.28
N ALA A 278 4.69 5.71 -25.53
CA ALA A 278 4.72 5.77 -24.08
C ALA A 278 4.52 4.40 -23.41
N ARG A 279 3.92 3.43 -24.12
CA ARG A 279 3.56 2.12 -23.56
C ARG A 279 4.77 1.34 -23.07
N GLU A 280 5.84 1.25 -23.85
CA GLU A 280 7.04 0.49 -23.46
C GLU A 280 7.80 1.09 -22.26
N PRO A 281 8.13 2.41 -22.24
CA PRO A 281 8.73 3.03 -21.05
C PRO A 281 7.86 2.91 -19.80
N TYR A 282 6.54 3.07 -19.94
CA TYR A 282 5.60 2.92 -18.82
C TYR A 282 5.56 1.49 -18.30
N ARG A 283 5.43 0.50 -19.20
CA ARG A 283 5.47 -0.92 -18.87
C ARG A 283 6.75 -1.29 -18.13
N LEU A 284 7.90 -0.80 -18.61
CA LEU A 284 9.17 -1.06 -17.94
C LEU A 284 9.18 -0.47 -16.53
N LEU A 285 8.79 0.81 -16.37
CA LEU A 285 8.69 1.45 -15.06
C LEU A 285 7.80 0.65 -14.11
N ALA A 286 6.57 0.34 -14.54
CA ALA A 286 5.60 -0.36 -13.73
C ALA A 286 6.06 -1.77 -13.36
N SER A 287 6.74 -2.48 -14.28
CA SER A 287 7.31 -3.81 -14.00
C SER A 287 8.47 -3.76 -12.99
N LEU A 288 9.33 -2.74 -13.07
CA LEU A 288 10.45 -2.55 -12.14
C LEU A 288 9.96 -2.12 -10.74
N LEU A 289 8.82 -1.43 -10.69
CA LEU A 289 8.16 -0.92 -9.50
C LEU A 289 6.91 -1.72 -9.13
N TYR A 290 6.80 -2.97 -9.56
CA TYR A 290 5.65 -3.80 -9.20
C TYR A 290 5.71 -4.19 -7.72
N ASN A 291 6.87 -4.64 -7.24
CA ASN A 291 7.10 -5.07 -5.85
C ASN A 291 8.28 -4.31 -5.23
N TYR A 292 8.11 -3.02 -4.94
CA TYR A 292 9.13 -2.22 -4.27
C TYR A 292 8.62 -1.62 -2.96
N SER A 293 9.57 -1.31 -2.09
CA SER A 293 9.38 -0.42 -0.95
C SER A 293 10.06 0.91 -1.25
N ILE A 294 9.37 2.03 -0.98
CA ILE A 294 9.95 3.37 -1.16
C ILE A 294 11.11 3.52 -0.17
N SER A 295 12.31 3.86 -0.68
CA SER A 295 13.51 3.93 0.15
C SER A 295 14.16 5.31 0.21
N LYS A 296 13.38 6.39 0.06
CA LYS A 296 13.73 7.83 0.13
C LYS A 296 13.96 8.53 -1.23
N LYS A 297 13.94 9.88 -1.18
CA LYS A 297 14.44 10.76 -2.26
C LYS A 297 15.93 10.49 -2.51
N ILE A 298 16.37 10.70 -3.75
CA ILE A 298 17.79 10.59 -4.08
C ILE A 298 18.57 11.65 -3.32
N ASP A 299 19.66 11.21 -2.72
CA ASP A 299 20.64 12.03 -2.02
C ASP A 299 20.96 13.35 -2.76
N ALA A 300 20.72 14.47 -2.09
CA ALA A 300 20.92 15.81 -2.61
C ALA A 300 22.37 16.07 -3.06
N ARG A 301 23.35 15.31 -2.54
CA ARG A 301 24.77 15.40 -2.92
C ARG A 301 25.00 15.16 -4.41
N TYR A 302 24.19 14.33 -5.05
CA TYR A 302 24.31 14.09 -6.49
C TYR A 302 23.72 15.20 -7.33
N GLN A 303 22.86 16.02 -6.71
CA GLN A 303 22.27 17.17 -7.38
C GLN A 303 21.49 16.70 -8.64
N LEU A 304 21.04 15.44 -8.62
CA LEU A 304 20.25 14.78 -9.65
C LEU A 304 18.79 14.87 -9.26
N ASP A 305 17.95 14.95 -10.27
CA ASP A 305 16.52 14.77 -10.10
C ASP A 305 16.20 13.26 -10.16
N GLY A 306 15.34 12.76 -9.27
CA GLY A 306 14.97 11.35 -9.30
C GLY A 306 14.42 10.76 -7.99
N GLY A 307 14.27 9.43 -7.99
CA GLY A 307 13.82 8.64 -6.84
C GLY A 307 14.64 7.36 -6.65
N ALA A 308 14.78 6.91 -5.40
CA ALA A 308 15.44 5.66 -5.05
C ALA A 308 14.45 4.70 -4.37
N PHE A 309 14.39 3.48 -4.90
CA PHE A 309 13.39 2.48 -4.55
C PHE A 309 14.09 1.17 -4.20
N ARG A 310 13.71 0.56 -3.08
CA ARG A 310 14.22 -0.74 -2.69
C ARG A 310 13.34 -1.81 -3.31
N ILE A 311 13.88 -2.50 -4.31
CA ILE A 311 13.17 -3.52 -5.09
C ILE A 311 13.33 -4.93 -4.50
N THR A 312 14.41 -5.18 -3.74
CA THR A 312 14.58 -6.42 -2.96
C THR A 312 15.29 -6.12 -1.64
N SER A 313 15.45 -7.12 -0.77
CA SER A 313 16.22 -6.99 0.47
C SER A 313 17.65 -6.49 0.25
N PHE A 314 18.22 -6.64 -0.95
CA PHE A 314 19.62 -6.32 -1.26
C PHE A 314 19.80 -5.47 -2.52
N GLN A 315 18.72 -4.98 -3.13
CA GLN A 315 18.81 -4.20 -4.37
C GLN A 315 17.97 -2.93 -4.31
N TYR A 316 18.55 -1.89 -4.89
CA TYR A 316 17.96 -0.60 -5.10
C TYR A 316 17.84 -0.35 -6.61
N LEU A 317 16.72 0.26 -6.98
CA LEU A 317 16.47 0.89 -8.25
C LEU A 317 16.52 2.40 -8.04
N LEU A 318 17.43 3.07 -8.71
CA LEU A 318 17.43 4.52 -8.82
C LEU A 318 16.91 4.89 -10.19
N VAL A 319 16.03 5.89 -10.25
CA VAL A 319 15.57 6.49 -11.49
C VAL A 319 16.02 7.94 -11.48
N VAL A 320 17.01 8.27 -12.32
CA VAL A 320 17.71 9.57 -12.28
C VAL A 320 17.67 10.29 -13.63
N TRP A 321 17.63 11.61 -13.58
CA TRP A 321 17.86 12.52 -14.72
C TRP A 321 18.53 13.82 -14.24
N SER A 322 19.00 14.64 -15.17
CA SER A 322 19.58 15.95 -14.87
C SER A 322 19.41 16.94 -16.03
N ASN A 323 19.03 18.18 -15.71
CA ASN A 323 19.10 19.31 -16.64
C ASN A 323 19.56 20.57 -15.87
N PRO A 324 20.79 21.08 -16.10
CA PRO A 324 21.74 20.68 -17.14
C PRO A 324 22.34 19.28 -16.94
N GLN A 325 22.99 18.73 -17.98
CA GLN A 325 23.63 17.42 -17.90
C GLN A 325 24.69 17.37 -16.79
N LYS A 326 24.83 16.23 -16.13
CA LYS A 326 25.84 16.03 -15.06
C LYS A 326 26.63 14.75 -15.29
N THR A 327 27.92 14.80 -15.03
CA THR A 327 28.78 13.61 -15.07
C THR A 327 28.90 13.02 -13.67
N ILE A 328 28.52 11.75 -13.52
CA ILE A 328 28.62 11.05 -12.24
C ILE A 328 29.54 9.84 -12.36
N ASN A 329 30.24 9.52 -11.27
CA ASN A 329 31.09 8.35 -11.23
C ASN A 329 30.33 7.10 -10.76
N ILE A 330 29.67 6.40 -11.69
CA ILE A 330 28.75 5.29 -11.34
C ILE A 330 29.43 4.23 -10.45
N LYS A 331 30.67 3.84 -10.75
CA LYS A 331 31.37 2.81 -9.97
C LYS A 331 31.74 3.27 -8.57
N LYS A 332 32.13 4.53 -8.43
CA LYS A 332 32.44 5.14 -7.12
C LYS A 332 31.19 5.29 -6.28
N GLU A 333 30.10 5.76 -6.88
CA GLU A 333 28.87 6.11 -6.15
C GLU A 333 27.97 4.89 -5.86
N PHE A 334 27.88 3.95 -6.80
CA PHE A 334 26.96 2.82 -6.71
C PHE A 334 27.68 1.47 -6.70
N GLY A 335 29.01 1.45 -6.60
CA GLY A 335 29.83 0.23 -6.62
C GLY A 335 30.01 -0.37 -8.02
N GLY A 336 31.01 -1.24 -8.16
CA GLY A 336 31.35 -1.88 -9.44
C GLY A 336 30.31 -2.86 -10.01
N GLY A 337 29.20 -3.09 -9.29
CA GLY A 337 28.12 -3.99 -9.70
C GLY A 337 26.86 -3.29 -10.22
N ALA A 338 26.88 -1.96 -10.37
CA ALA A 338 25.73 -1.20 -10.86
C ALA A 338 25.44 -1.51 -12.35
N ILE A 339 24.16 -1.58 -12.68
CA ILE A 339 23.68 -1.89 -14.03
C ILE A 339 22.73 -0.80 -14.46
N VAL A 340 23.02 -0.21 -15.61
CA VAL A 340 22.33 0.98 -16.08
C VAL A 340 21.54 0.67 -17.34
N PHE A 341 20.30 1.15 -17.38
CA PHE A 341 19.40 1.02 -18.52
C PHE A 341 18.82 2.40 -18.88
N ASP A 342 18.52 2.61 -20.16
CA ASP A 342 17.69 3.74 -20.55
C ASP A 342 16.19 3.47 -20.31
N LEU A 343 15.35 4.45 -20.66
CA LEU A 343 13.89 4.36 -20.54
C LEU A 343 13.25 3.17 -21.26
N PHE A 344 13.92 2.58 -22.25
CA PHE A 344 13.42 1.46 -23.05
C PHE A 344 14.03 0.13 -22.62
N GLY A 345 14.77 0.11 -21.50
CA GLY A 345 15.39 -1.10 -20.98
C GLY A 345 16.65 -1.51 -21.75
N ARG A 346 17.17 -0.65 -22.64
CA ARG A 346 18.43 -0.93 -23.33
C ARG A 346 19.56 -0.69 -22.33
N LYS A 347 20.36 -1.74 -22.11
CA LYS A 347 21.52 -1.66 -21.22
C LYS A 347 22.54 -0.67 -21.76
N LEU A 348 22.96 0.28 -20.92
CA LEU A 348 23.98 1.27 -21.25
C LEU A 348 25.36 0.78 -20.79
N ALA A 349 26.39 1.15 -21.54
CA ALA A 349 27.77 0.88 -21.14
C ALA A 349 28.14 1.73 -19.93
N VAL A 350 28.59 1.09 -18.86
CA VAL A 350 28.97 1.78 -17.61
C VAL A 350 30.48 2.03 -17.60
N SER A 351 30.87 3.27 -17.88
CA SER A 351 32.22 3.79 -17.64
C SER A 351 32.38 4.28 -16.21
N ASP A 352 33.62 4.61 -15.82
CA ASP A 352 33.87 5.25 -14.52
C ASP A 352 33.17 6.60 -14.42
N ALA A 353 32.96 7.32 -15.53
CA ALA A 353 32.22 8.57 -15.58
C ALA A 353 31.12 8.47 -16.63
N MET A 354 29.86 8.70 -16.23
CA MET A 354 28.69 8.65 -17.11
C MET A 354 27.97 9.99 -17.10
N VAL A 355 27.58 10.47 -18.28
CA VAL A 355 26.79 11.71 -18.43
C VAL A 355 25.31 11.36 -18.25
N ILE A 356 24.68 11.98 -17.25
CA ILE A 356 23.24 11.91 -17.00
C ILE A 356 22.58 13.11 -17.66
N GLY A 357 21.70 12.83 -18.62
CA GLY A 357 20.96 13.83 -19.37
C GLY A 357 19.55 14.06 -18.88
N ALA A 358 18.75 14.78 -19.68
CA ALA A 358 17.37 15.09 -19.36
C ALA A 358 16.45 13.86 -19.38
N SER A 359 16.78 12.83 -20.16
CA SER A 359 16.05 11.56 -20.20
C SER A 359 16.36 10.73 -18.95
N PRO A 360 15.34 10.20 -18.25
CA PRO A 360 15.55 9.29 -17.13
C PRO A 360 16.34 8.05 -17.53
N ILE A 361 17.16 7.56 -16.60
CA ILE A 361 17.81 6.24 -16.69
C ILE A 361 17.51 5.45 -15.41
N TYR A 362 17.56 4.13 -15.53
CA TYR A 362 17.42 3.21 -14.41
C TYR A 362 18.81 2.71 -14.00
N ILE A 363 19.14 2.82 -12.72
CA ILE A 363 20.36 2.26 -12.13
C ILE A 363 19.96 1.22 -11.10
N VAL A 364 20.27 -0.04 -11.38
CA VAL A 364 20.08 -1.14 -10.44
C VAL A 364 21.40 -1.42 -9.72
N THR A 365 21.41 -1.33 -8.39
CA THR A 365 22.61 -1.57 -7.58
C THR A 365 22.30 -2.30 -6.27
N ARG A 366 23.31 -2.95 -5.69
CA ARG A 366 23.24 -3.54 -4.34
C ARG A 366 23.72 -2.60 -3.24
N SER A 367 24.50 -1.58 -3.60
CA SER A 367 25.12 -0.64 -2.68
C SER A 367 24.52 0.74 -2.93
N TYR A 368 23.49 1.06 -2.16
CA TYR A 368 22.99 2.42 -2.03
C TYR A 368 22.71 2.69 -0.55
N THR A 369 23.36 3.71 -0.01
CA THR A 369 23.08 4.21 1.35
C THR A 369 22.51 5.61 1.17
N PRO A 370 21.19 5.81 1.35
CA PRO A 370 20.62 7.15 1.30
C PRO A 370 21.31 8.03 2.35
N SER A 371 21.63 9.28 2.03
CA SER A 371 22.04 10.24 3.07
C SER A 371 20.87 10.47 4.03
N ASP A 372 21.15 10.49 5.33
CA ASP A 372 20.14 10.72 6.38
C ASP A 372 19.79 12.21 6.56
N GLU A 373 20.12 13.07 5.60
CA GLU A 373 20.17 14.52 5.84
C GLU A 373 18.81 15.24 5.93
N HIS A 374 17.69 14.56 5.71
CA HIS A 374 16.36 15.11 6.02
C HIS A 374 15.57 14.12 6.87
N GLY A 375 15.37 14.51 8.14
CA GLY A 375 14.60 13.79 9.16
C GLY A 375 13.10 13.73 8.89
N GLY A 376 12.71 13.32 7.67
CA GLY A 376 11.35 12.87 7.40
C GLY A 376 11.11 11.58 8.19
N ILE A 377 9.98 11.53 8.90
CA ILE A 377 9.55 10.42 9.74
C ILE A 377 9.84 9.09 9.03
N VAL A 378 10.76 8.32 9.59
CA VAL A 378 10.85 6.90 9.28
C VAL A 378 9.52 6.35 9.78
N ASN A 379 8.58 6.04 8.88
CA ASN A 379 7.61 5.00 9.18
C ASN A 379 8.47 3.76 9.43
N SER A 380 8.81 3.53 10.70
CA SER A 380 9.50 2.33 11.12
C SER A 380 8.63 1.20 10.60
N LEU A 381 9.14 0.47 9.60
CA LEU A 381 8.45 -0.73 9.13
C LEU A 381 8.18 -1.55 10.39
N PRO A 382 6.91 -1.87 10.70
CA PRO A 382 6.63 -2.73 11.84
C PRO A 382 7.40 -4.02 11.62
N VAL A 383 8.23 -4.39 12.59
CA VAL A 383 8.87 -5.71 12.57
C VAL A 383 7.73 -6.70 12.76
N ARG A 384 7.34 -7.36 11.66
CA ARG A 384 6.31 -8.39 11.70
C ARG A 384 6.98 -9.71 12.01
N ILE A 385 6.72 -10.22 13.21
CA ILE A 385 7.10 -11.57 13.60
C ILE A 385 5.88 -12.45 13.34
N VAL A 386 5.99 -13.34 12.36
CA VAL A 386 4.96 -14.34 12.08
C VAL A 386 5.36 -15.62 12.78
N LEU A 387 4.48 -16.10 13.67
CA LEU A 387 4.59 -17.39 14.34
C LEU A 387 3.61 -18.34 13.69
N THR A 388 4.11 -19.35 12.99
CA THR A 388 3.26 -20.39 12.39
C THR A 388 3.43 -21.68 13.17
N PRO A 389 2.47 -22.06 14.04
CA PRO A 389 2.49 -23.36 14.67
C PRO A 389 2.15 -24.44 13.62
N SER A 390 2.85 -25.56 13.67
CA SER A 390 2.47 -26.77 12.93
C SER A 390 2.30 -27.93 13.90
N VAL A 391 1.13 -28.56 13.86
CA VAL A 391 0.85 -29.82 14.54
C VAL A 391 0.63 -30.86 13.45
N THR A 392 1.54 -31.82 13.35
CA THR A 392 1.58 -32.74 12.20
C THR A 392 0.71 -33.99 12.41
N GLN A 393 0.16 -34.23 13.60
CA GLN A 393 -0.66 -35.42 13.89
C GLN A 393 -1.78 -35.14 14.92
N PRO A 394 -2.92 -35.87 14.88
CA PRO A 394 -3.96 -35.81 15.90
C PRO A 394 -3.42 -36.33 17.25
N ILE A 395 -3.67 -35.59 18.34
CA ILE A 395 -3.16 -35.90 19.68
C ILE A 395 -4.14 -36.80 20.42
N LYS A 396 -3.67 -37.89 21.03
CA LYS A 396 -4.46 -38.69 21.98
C LYS A 396 -4.27 -38.19 23.40
N VAL A 397 -5.29 -38.38 24.24
CA VAL A 397 -5.23 -38.06 25.67
C VAL A 397 -4.08 -38.85 26.31
N GLY A 398 -3.10 -38.14 26.87
CA GLY A 398 -1.92 -38.72 27.53
C GLY A 398 -0.64 -38.82 26.68
N GLU A 399 -0.61 -38.26 25.47
CA GLU A 399 0.60 -38.19 24.62
C GLU A 399 1.25 -36.79 24.67
N GLN A 400 2.58 -36.74 24.62
CA GLN A 400 3.37 -35.50 24.57
C GLN A 400 3.10 -34.71 23.29
N LEU A 401 2.95 -33.39 23.42
CA LEU A 401 2.77 -32.50 22.28
C LEU A 401 4.08 -31.77 21.94
N THR A 402 4.63 -32.06 20.77
CA THR A 402 5.70 -31.24 20.20
C THR A 402 5.10 -30.17 19.30
N VAL A 403 5.16 -28.91 19.71
CA VAL A 403 4.79 -27.77 18.86
C VAL A 403 6.05 -27.21 18.21
N SER A 404 6.11 -27.28 16.88
CA SER A 404 7.14 -26.58 16.11
C SER A 404 6.63 -25.21 15.71
N VAL A 405 7.35 -24.16 16.11
CA VAL A 405 7.04 -22.78 15.74
C VAL A 405 8.12 -22.28 14.78
N ASP A 406 7.71 -21.99 13.55
CA ASP A 406 8.59 -21.34 12.59
C ASP A 406 8.53 -19.82 12.84
N VAL A 407 9.68 -19.22 13.18
CA VAL A 407 9.80 -17.78 13.43
C VAL A 407 10.37 -17.10 12.20
N THR A 408 9.55 -16.31 11.51
CA THR A 408 10.01 -15.49 10.37
C THR A 408 10.03 -14.02 10.76
N VAL A 409 11.21 -13.41 10.75
CA VAL A 409 11.39 -11.97 10.97
C VAL A 409 11.45 -11.25 9.64
N ILE A 410 10.49 -10.36 9.39
CA ILE A 410 10.42 -9.57 8.16
C ILE A 410 10.75 -8.11 8.53
N GLY A 411 11.93 -7.61 8.15
CA GLY A 411 12.36 -6.23 8.44
C GLY A 411 13.88 -5.97 8.40
N ALA A 412 14.28 -4.71 8.61
CA ALA A 412 15.68 -4.23 8.65
C ALA A 412 16.32 -4.41 10.05
N PRO A 413 17.66 -4.30 10.23
CA PRO A 413 18.30 -4.58 11.52
C PRO A 413 17.83 -3.65 12.64
N ILE A 414 17.59 -4.25 13.80
CA ILE A 414 16.94 -3.63 14.96
C ILE A 414 17.88 -2.61 15.59
N ARG A 415 17.55 -1.31 15.47
CA ARG A 415 18.11 -0.29 16.38
C ARG A 415 17.05 0.46 17.17
N GLN A 416 15.82 0.60 16.67
CA GLN A 416 14.66 1.17 17.36
C GLN A 416 13.39 0.82 16.56
N ALA A 417 12.57 -0.13 17.01
CA ALA A 417 11.26 -0.40 16.41
C ALA A 417 10.31 -1.01 17.45
N GLY A 418 9.02 -0.66 17.37
CA GLY A 418 7.94 -1.39 18.02
C GLY A 418 7.74 -2.75 17.36
N VAL A 419 7.43 -3.77 18.15
CA VAL A 419 7.22 -5.15 17.69
C VAL A 419 5.72 -5.44 17.73
N HIS A 420 5.16 -5.87 16.60
CA HIS A 420 3.77 -6.32 16.52
C HIS A 420 3.75 -7.84 16.30
N ILE A 421 3.10 -8.56 17.22
CA ILE A 421 2.95 -10.01 17.17
C ILE A 421 1.49 -10.31 16.78
N VAL A 422 1.29 -11.10 15.73
CA VAL A 422 -0.04 -11.47 15.24
C VAL A 422 -0.23 -12.98 15.37
N PHE A 423 -1.28 -13.40 16.07
CA PHE A 423 -1.67 -14.81 16.19
C PHE A 423 -2.80 -15.15 15.19
N PRO A 424 -2.80 -16.34 14.56
CA PRO A 424 -3.95 -16.83 13.79
C PRO A 424 -5.17 -17.07 14.69
N ALA A 425 -6.38 -16.86 14.16
CA ALA A 425 -7.65 -16.98 14.88
C ALA A 425 -7.96 -18.40 15.38
N ASP A 426 -7.28 -19.41 14.84
CA ASP A 426 -7.63 -20.82 15.05
C ASP A 426 -7.05 -21.43 16.34
N LEU A 427 -6.28 -20.65 17.11
CA LEU A 427 -5.58 -21.14 18.31
C LEU A 427 -6.47 -21.31 19.55
N VAL A 428 -7.76 -20.92 19.52
CA VAL A 428 -8.66 -20.92 20.71
C VAL A 428 -9.65 -22.10 20.69
N ARG A 429 -9.55 -23.03 19.75
CA ARG A 429 -10.49 -24.17 19.65
C ARG A 429 -9.80 -25.52 19.70
N LEU A 430 -9.09 -25.83 20.78
CA LEU A 430 -8.81 -27.21 21.17
C LEU A 430 -8.23 -27.21 22.58
N ILE A 431 -9.11 -27.28 23.58
CA ILE A 431 -8.96 -27.99 24.85
C ILE A 431 -10.35 -27.95 25.49
N ARG A 432 -11.06 -29.08 25.47
CA ARG A 432 -12.25 -29.31 26.31
C ARG A 432 -11.78 -30.25 27.41
N VAL A 433 -11.41 -29.70 28.56
CA VAL A 433 -11.14 -30.53 29.76
C VAL A 433 -12.48 -30.88 30.37
N ASP A 434 -12.77 -32.18 30.42
CA ASP A 434 -13.96 -32.70 31.10
C ASP A 434 -13.65 -32.74 32.60
N HIS A 435 -14.06 -31.70 33.33
CA HIS A 435 -13.97 -31.70 34.79
C HIS A 435 -15.24 -32.33 35.38
N SER A 436 -15.18 -33.64 35.62
CA SER A 436 -15.88 -34.21 36.77
C SER A 436 -14.91 -34.18 37.95
N HIS A 437 -15.19 -33.34 38.94
CA HIS A 437 -15.05 -33.56 40.40
C HIS A 437 -15.29 -32.22 41.13
N SER A 438 -16.41 -32.20 41.86
CA SER A 438 -16.89 -31.29 42.91
C SER A 438 -16.01 -30.14 43.41
N GLY A 439 -16.57 -28.91 43.43
CA GLY A 439 -16.22 -27.88 44.44
C GLY A 439 -16.38 -26.41 44.03
N PHE A 440 -17.53 -25.82 44.37
CA PHE A 440 -17.83 -24.38 44.57
C PHE A 440 -17.97 -23.37 43.40
N GLN A 441 -19.10 -22.67 43.52
CA GLN A 441 -19.52 -21.30 43.14
C GLN A 441 -19.50 -20.82 41.67
N THR A 442 -20.73 -20.69 41.15
CA THR A 442 -21.14 -19.92 40.00
C THR A 442 -20.87 -18.42 40.20
N ILE A 443 -20.15 -17.80 39.26
CA ILE A 443 -20.29 -16.37 38.94
C ILE A 443 -20.81 -16.33 37.51
N GLU A 444 -22.08 -15.94 37.35
CA GLU A 444 -22.63 -15.59 36.04
C GLU A 444 -21.96 -14.30 35.55
N GLY A 445 -21.29 -14.39 34.40
CA GLY A 445 -20.75 -13.26 33.67
C GLY A 445 -20.98 -13.49 32.18
N GLU A 446 -21.61 -12.50 31.54
CA GLU A 446 -22.11 -12.54 30.17
C GLU A 446 -21.09 -12.98 29.13
N ARG A 447 -21.64 -13.62 28.10
CA ARG A 447 -20.98 -14.05 26.88
C ARG A 447 -20.72 -12.82 25.99
N THR A 448 -19.45 -12.48 25.76
CA THR A 448 -19.04 -11.53 24.70
C THR A 448 -17.88 -12.08 23.88
N ASP A 449 -18.22 -12.47 22.65
CA ASP A 449 -17.52 -12.34 21.36
C ASP A 449 -16.04 -12.76 21.16
N ASN A 450 -15.87 -13.45 20.02
CA ASN A 450 -14.61 -13.79 19.36
C ASN A 450 -13.68 -12.56 19.28
N THR A 451 -12.56 -12.60 19.99
CA THR A 451 -11.50 -11.59 19.87
C THR A 451 -10.23 -12.23 19.33
N SER A 452 -9.85 -11.85 18.11
CA SER A 452 -8.45 -11.84 17.70
C SER A 452 -7.73 -10.80 18.59
N GLY A 453 -6.80 -11.23 19.42
CA GLY A 453 -6.00 -10.32 20.25
C GLY A 453 -4.94 -9.61 19.41
N ILE A 454 -5.15 -8.34 19.09
CA ILE A 454 -4.07 -7.44 18.65
C ILE A 454 -3.52 -6.79 19.92
N VAL A 455 -2.24 -7.02 20.22
CA VAL A 455 -1.56 -6.36 21.33
C VAL A 455 -0.70 -5.22 20.76
N ASP A 456 -1.24 -4.00 20.80
CA ASP A 456 -0.48 -2.77 20.53
C ASP A 456 0.14 -2.25 21.82
N ILE A 457 1.48 -2.13 21.86
CA ILE A 457 2.19 -1.56 23.02
C ILE A 457 3.06 -0.39 22.54
N THR A 458 2.48 0.80 22.58
CA THR A 458 3.21 2.07 22.45
C THR A 458 3.41 2.68 23.84
N LYS A 459 4.60 2.52 24.42
CA LYS A 459 5.00 3.36 25.56
C LYS A 459 6.46 3.79 25.44
N SER A 460 6.63 5.09 25.23
CA SER A 460 7.93 5.77 25.26
C SER A 460 8.41 5.90 26.70
N GLY A 461 9.46 5.16 27.03
CA GLY A 461 10.21 5.28 28.27
C GLY A 461 11.63 4.78 28.04
N SER A 462 12.63 5.53 28.48
CA SER A 462 14.04 5.20 28.31
C SER A 462 14.36 3.82 28.89
N LEU A 463 14.81 2.89 28.05
CA LEU A 463 15.10 1.51 28.44
C LEU A 463 16.60 1.30 28.69
N GLY A 464 16.94 0.97 29.93
CA GLY A 464 18.25 0.46 30.36
C GLY A 464 18.40 -1.06 30.27
N ARG A 465 17.66 -1.75 29.38
CA ARG A 465 17.83 -3.20 29.10
C ARG A 465 17.81 -3.46 27.59
N ALA A 466 18.54 -4.50 27.15
CA ALA A 466 18.71 -4.82 25.74
C ALA A 466 17.38 -5.23 25.08
N PRO A 467 17.13 -4.87 23.81
CA PRO A 467 15.86 -5.11 23.11
C PRO A 467 15.41 -6.59 23.07
N THR A 468 16.37 -7.52 23.05
CA THR A 468 16.12 -8.95 22.90
C THR A 468 15.45 -9.57 24.13
N GLU A 469 15.87 -9.19 25.35
CA GLU A 469 15.27 -9.71 26.59
C GLU A 469 13.79 -9.32 26.71
N ARG A 470 13.45 -8.12 26.23
CA ARG A 470 12.06 -7.63 26.29
C ARG A 470 11.13 -8.36 25.33
N ILE A 471 11.62 -8.77 24.16
CA ILE A 471 10.84 -9.58 23.20
C ILE A 471 10.53 -10.94 23.81
N VAL A 472 11.49 -11.56 24.51
CA VAL A 472 11.26 -12.85 25.17
C VAL A 472 10.23 -12.70 26.28
N ASP A 473 10.31 -11.66 27.11
CA ASP A 473 9.31 -11.41 28.16
C ASP A 473 7.89 -11.27 27.59
N LEU A 474 7.73 -10.57 26.46
CA LEU A 474 6.44 -10.36 25.80
C LEU A 474 5.87 -11.66 25.21
N VAL A 475 6.72 -12.56 24.69
CA VAL A 475 6.29 -13.87 24.20
C VAL A 475 5.78 -14.75 25.36
N PHE A 476 6.48 -14.75 26.50
CA PHE A 476 6.03 -15.48 27.69
C PHE A 476 4.75 -14.90 28.28
N GLU A 477 4.59 -13.57 28.27
CA GLU A 477 3.37 -12.92 28.74
C GLU A 477 2.17 -13.26 27.84
N ALA A 478 2.38 -13.40 26.52
CA ALA A 478 1.35 -13.84 25.58
C ALA A 478 0.99 -15.34 25.76
N ILE A 479 1.98 -16.20 25.97
CA ILE A 479 1.78 -17.64 26.22
C ILE A 479 1.00 -17.85 27.53
N GLY A 480 1.38 -17.14 28.61
CA GLY A 480 0.70 -17.23 29.90
C GLY A 480 -0.77 -16.77 29.89
N ARG A 481 -1.16 -15.93 28.93
CA ARG A 481 -2.55 -15.47 28.74
C ARG A 481 -3.40 -16.43 27.89
N GLY A 482 -2.79 -17.35 27.14
CA GLY A 482 -3.49 -18.20 26.17
C GLY A 482 -3.42 -19.71 26.39
N ALA A 483 -2.41 -20.23 27.12
CA ALA A 483 -2.11 -21.67 27.12
C ALA A 483 -1.90 -22.34 28.50
N GLY A 484 -2.08 -21.60 29.61
CA GLY A 484 -1.83 -22.11 30.97
C GLY A 484 -0.51 -21.61 31.58
N THR A 485 -0.30 -21.87 32.87
CA THR A 485 0.89 -21.46 33.64
C THR A 485 2.08 -22.37 33.34
N ILE A 486 3.21 -21.78 32.92
CA ILE A 486 4.52 -22.45 32.88
C ILE A 486 5.13 -22.40 34.27
N GLU A 487 5.55 -23.54 34.80
CA GLU A 487 6.18 -23.61 36.13
C GLU A 487 7.45 -22.75 36.19
N PRO A 488 7.68 -22.00 37.29
CA PRO A 488 8.79 -21.03 37.38
C PRO A 488 10.18 -21.61 37.08
N GLU A 489 10.41 -22.87 37.40
CA GLU A 489 11.66 -23.60 37.14
C GLU A 489 11.96 -23.78 35.65
N ASP A 490 10.95 -23.96 34.80
CA ASP A 490 11.11 -24.20 33.36
C ASP A 490 11.22 -22.90 32.56
N GLN A 491 10.78 -21.78 33.13
CA GLN A 491 10.85 -20.46 32.48
C GLN A 491 12.29 -20.05 32.14
N GLY A 492 13.26 -20.42 32.99
CA GLY A 492 14.68 -20.10 32.78
C GLY A 492 15.27 -20.78 31.55
N ASP A 493 14.99 -22.07 31.38
CA ASP A 493 15.54 -22.87 30.29
C ASP A 493 14.91 -22.53 28.94
N ILE A 494 13.59 -22.34 28.91
CA ILE A 494 12.87 -21.90 27.70
C ILE A 494 13.34 -20.49 27.30
N ARG A 495 13.56 -19.59 28.26
CA ARG A 495 14.07 -18.22 28.01
C ARG A 495 15.46 -18.26 27.40
N ASN A 496 16.33 -19.15 27.89
CA ASN A 496 17.69 -19.32 27.35
C ASN A 496 17.67 -19.87 25.91
N VAL A 497 16.81 -20.83 25.60
CA VAL A 497 16.63 -21.35 24.23
C VAL A 497 16.14 -20.27 23.28
N PHE A 498 15.17 -19.44 23.71
CA PHE A 498 14.65 -18.34 22.90
C PHE A 498 15.70 -17.25 22.66
N MET A 499 16.47 -16.89 23.69
CA MET A 499 17.55 -15.90 23.59
C MET A 499 18.67 -16.37 22.64
N ASN A 500 19.06 -17.65 22.72
CA ASN A 500 20.06 -18.22 21.81
C ASN A 500 19.57 -18.25 20.35
N THR A 501 18.29 -18.54 20.14
CA THR A 501 17.67 -18.55 18.80
C THR A 501 17.52 -17.14 18.24
N LEU A 502 17.09 -16.16 19.04
CA LEU A 502 17.02 -14.77 18.57
C LEU A 502 18.41 -14.21 18.24
N GLY A 503 19.44 -14.64 18.98
CA GLY A 503 20.84 -14.36 18.65
C GLY A 503 21.27 -14.93 17.29
N SER A 504 20.88 -16.17 16.95
CA SER A 504 21.18 -16.77 15.64
C SER A 504 20.38 -16.13 14.49
N VAL A 505 19.12 -15.76 14.73
CA VAL A 505 18.26 -15.08 13.74
C VAL A 505 18.75 -13.66 13.44
N ALA A 506 19.21 -12.92 14.45
CA ALA A 506 19.83 -11.60 14.26
C ALA A 506 21.10 -11.64 13.40
N SER A 507 21.74 -12.82 13.28
CA SER A 507 22.89 -13.06 12.39
C SER A 507 22.50 -13.45 10.94
N GLY A 508 21.20 -13.45 10.61
CA GLY A 508 20.70 -13.67 9.24
C GLY A 508 20.44 -15.12 8.86
N THR A 509 20.29 -16.02 9.84
CA THR A 509 19.92 -17.44 9.60
C THR A 509 18.49 -17.70 10.04
N SER A 510 17.68 -18.34 9.18
CA SER A 510 16.37 -18.87 9.58
C SER A 510 16.59 -19.99 10.59
N SER A 511 16.00 -19.88 11.78
CA SER A 511 16.17 -20.87 12.84
C SER A 511 14.82 -21.49 13.18
N ARG A 512 14.80 -22.81 13.39
CA ARG A 512 13.61 -23.56 13.79
C ARG A 512 13.75 -23.94 15.26
N VAL A 513 12.77 -23.59 16.08
CA VAL A 513 12.75 -23.96 17.51
C VAL A 513 11.65 -24.99 17.71
N ALA A 514 12.04 -26.17 18.15
CA ALA A 514 11.10 -27.18 18.64
C ALA A 514 10.99 -27.01 20.15
N ILE A 515 9.78 -26.77 20.65
CA ILE A 515 9.49 -26.79 22.08
C ILE A 515 8.66 -28.04 22.34
N THR A 516 9.18 -28.92 23.19
CA THR A 516 8.43 -30.09 23.67
C THR A 516 7.82 -29.69 25.00
N ILE A 517 6.50 -29.77 25.10
CA ILE A 517 5.75 -29.54 26.34
C ILE A 517 5.23 -30.91 26.73
N GLU A 518 5.66 -31.42 27.89
CA GLU A 518 5.22 -32.71 28.41
C GLU A 518 3.82 -32.63 29.04
#